data_AF-A0A3P7I2U3-F1
#
_entry.id   AF-A0A3P7I2U3-F1
#
_cell.length_a   1.000
_cell.length_b   1.000
_cell.length_c   1.000
_cell.angle_alpha   90.00
_cell.angle_beta   90.00
_cell.angle_gamma   90.00
#
_symmetry.space_group_name_H-M   'P 1'
#
loop_
_entity.id
_entity.type
_entity.pdbx_description
1 polymer ?
#
loop_
_entity_poly.entity_id
_entity_poly.type
_entity_poly.pdbx_seq_one_letter_code
_entity_poly.pdbx_strand_id
1 'polypeptide(L)'
;MQMEHLESNVRKECKQAFAELQTTMESCGDEEYEGMDVATFPEFLHRLLWEDSSWTHSTSLYASTLPVTLAQFDALLSSKQFIFSIVETAESDPTMTLGEKSMLSSLLVAVLLRNFQYCTDIVLSLLRAHIAKSVHAGNSDILFRKSDSVVEKMVAKWLTICLYDSIAQYQANKYNTLFK
;
A
#
# COMPACT_ATOMS: atom_id res chain seq x y z
N MET A 1 15.08 -33.44 -31.93
CA MET A 1 15.75 -32.89 -33.13
C MET A 1 15.36 -31.43 -33.39
N GLN A 2 14.17 -31.10 -33.90
CA GLN A 2 13.79 -29.69 -34.17
C GLN A 2 13.59 -28.85 -32.90
N MET A 3 12.92 -29.39 -31.88
CA MET A 3 12.70 -28.69 -30.60
C MET A 3 14.00 -28.48 -29.82
N GLU A 4 14.90 -29.48 -29.81
CA GLU A 4 16.21 -29.38 -29.16
C GLU A 4 17.13 -28.38 -29.87
N HIS A 5 17.04 -28.26 -31.20
CA HIS A 5 17.78 -27.25 -31.93
C HIS A 5 17.28 -25.84 -31.63
N LEU A 6 15.95 -25.65 -31.55
CA LEU A 6 15.34 -24.39 -31.15
C LEU A 6 15.73 -24.03 -29.71
N GLU A 7 15.66 -24.99 -28.78
CA GLU A 7 16.04 -24.79 -27.38
C GLU A 7 17.53 -24.44 -27.24
N SER A 8 18.42 -25.11 -28.00
CA SER A 8 19.85 -24.80 -28.00
C SER A 8 20.14 -23.39 -28.52
N ASN A 9 19.41 -22.92 -29.53
CA ASN A 9 19.61 -21.59 -30.10
C ASN A 9 19.10 -20.51 -29.12
N VAL A 10 17.90 -20.68 -28.57
CA VAL A 10 17.35 -19.78 -27.53
C VAL A 10 18.26 -19.74 -26.31
N ARG A 11 18.81 -20.87 -25.86
CA ARG A 11 19.73 -20.92 -24.73
C ARG A 11 21.01 -20.11 -24.98
N LYS A 12 21.55 -20.14 -26.19
CA LYS A 12 22.75 -19.37 -26.55
C LYS A 12 22.44 -17.88 -26.62
N GLU A 13 21.32 -17.53 -27.24
CA GLU A 13 20.85 -16.16 -27.37
C GLU A 13 20.55 -15.53 -26.00
N CYS A 14 19.86 -16.25 -25.11
CA CYS A 14 19.63 -15.79 -23.73
C CYS A 14 20.93 -15.64 -22.93
N LYS A 15 21.91 -16.54 -23.09
CA LYS A 15 23.21 -16.41 -22.41
C LYS A 15 23.99 -15.20 -22.91
N GLN A 16 23.95 -14.95 -24.22
CA GLN A 16 24.61 -13.78 -24.81
C GLN A 16 23.90 -12.49 -24.37
N ALA A 17 22.58 -12.41 -24.48
CA ALA A 17 21.80 -11.25 -24.02
C ALA A 17 22.00 -10.98 -22.51
N PHE A 18 22.09 -12.03 -21.69
CA PHE A 18 22.38 -11.88 -20.26
C PHE A 18 23.80 -11.34 -20.00
N ALA A 19 24.80 -11.82 -20.75
CA ALA A 19 26.17 -11.32 -20.64
C ALA A 19 26.30 -9.86 -21.14
N GLU A 20 25.59 -9.51 -22.22
CA GLU A 20 25.51 -8.13 -22.73
C GLU A 20 24.83 -7.21 -21.70
N LEU A 21 23.73 -7.64 -21.08
CA LEU A 21 23.09 -6.89 -20.00
C LEU A 21 24.00 -6.71 -18.79
N GLN A 22 24.66 -7.78 -18.34
CA GLN A 22 25.52 -7.73 -17.16
C GLN A 22 26.73 -6.81 -17.38
N THR A 23 27.39 -6.88 -18.53
CA THR A 23 28.50 -5.97 -18.88
C THR A 23 28.06 -4.52 -19.03
N THR A 24 26.85 -4.28 -19.57
CA THR A 24 26.27 -2.93 -19.67
C THR A 24 25.95 -2.36 -18.27
N MET A 25 25.41 -3.18 -17.37
CA MET A 25 25.11 -2.79 -15.99
C MET A 25 26.36 -2.56 -15.14
N GLU A 26 27.38 -3.41 -15.28
CA GLU A 26 28.66 -3.26 -14.57
C GLU A 26 29.43 -2.00 -15.04
N SER A 27 29.31 -1.60 -16.32
CA SER A 27 29.86 -0.33 -16.83
C SER A 27 29.16 0.92 -16.27
N CYS A 28 27.93 0.79 -15.75
CA CYS A 28 27.18 1.85 -15.08
C CYS A 28 27.40 1.82 -13.55
N GLY A 29 28.19 0.86 -13.06
CA GLY A 29 28.29 0.40 -11.67
C GLY A 29 28.98 1.30 -10.65
N ASP A 30 29.90 2.17 -11.05
CA ASP A 30 30.86 2.73 -10.08
C ASP A 30 30.79 4.26 -9.89
N GLU A 31 30.15 5.02 -10.79
CA GLU A 31 30.14 6.50 -10.70
C GLU A 31 28.75 7.14 -10.47
N GLU A 32 27.64 6.40 -10.68
CA GLU A 32 26.27 6.93 -10.46
C GLU A 32 25.60 6.41 -9.16
N TYR A 33 26.31 5.62 -8.35
CA TYR A 33 25.75 4.99 -7.15
C TYR A 33 25.77 5.87 -5.89
N GLU A 34 26.19 7.12 -6.01
CA GLU A 34 25.96 8.13 -4.99
C GLU A 34 24.63 8.86 -5.25
N GLY A 35 23.57 8.40 -4.59
CA GLY A 35 22.49 9.32 -4.19
C GLY A 35 21.21 9.32 -5.00
N MET A 36 20.67 8.16 -5.38
CA MET A 36 19.21 8.08 -5.52
C MET A 36 18.61 7.97 -4.11
N ASP A 37 18.29 9.10 -3.50
CA ASP A 37 17.72 9.16 -2.15
C ASP A 37 16.42 8.35 -2.10
N VAL A 38 16.39 7.33 -1.24
CA VAL A 38 15.13 6.70 -0.85
C VAL A 38 14.23 7.81 -0.32
N ALA A 39 13.01 7.91 -0.86
CA ALA A 39 12.05 8.91 -0.42
C ALA A 39 11.96 8.94 1.11
N THR A 40 12.05 10.15 1.67
CA THR A 40 11.90 10.33 3.12
C THR A 40 10.57 9.76 3.59
N PHE A 41 10.48 9.29 4.83
CA PHE A 41 9.25 8.67 5.34
C PHE A 41 7.97 9.51 5.10
N PRO A 42 7.97 10.85 5.27
CA PRO A 42 6.82 11.67 4.93
C PRO A 42 6.45 11.65 3.45
N GLU A 43 7.44 11.65 2.56
CA GLU A 43 7.22 11.59 1.11
C GLU A 43 6.73 10.20 0.68
N PHE A 44 7.30 9.14 1.25
CA PHE A 44 6.82 7.77 1.08
C PHE A 44 5.36 7.64 1.53
N LEU A 45 5.00 8.16 2.71
CA LEU A 45 3.62 8.17 3.17
C LEU A 45 2.72 8.98 2.23
N HIS A 46 3.21 10.13 1.74
CA HIS A 46 2.49 10.96 0.79
C HIS A 46 2.15 10.19 -0.50
N ARG A 47 3.11 9.44 -1.02
CA ARG A 47 2.91 8.60 -2.19
C ARG A 47 1.92 7.46 -1.91
N LEU A 48 2.14 6.72 -0.82
CA LEU A 48 1.33 5.56 -0.45
C LEU A 48 -0.15 5.86 -0.22
N LEU A 49 -0.47 7.00 0.39
CA LEU A 49 -1.85 7.30 0.78
C LEU A 49 -2.59 8.17 -0.24
N TRP A 50 -1.89 8.94 -1.10
CA TRP A 50 -2.53 9.96 -1.95
C TRP A 50 -2.17 9.93 -3.45
N GLU A 51 -1.17 9.18 -3.91
CA GLU A 51 -0.70 9.28 -5.32
C GLU A 51 -1.76 8.92 -6.38
N ASP A 52 -2.65 7.96 -6.07
CA ASP A 52 -3.77 7.58 -6.95
C ASP A 52 -4.99 8.50 -6.81
N SER A 53 -4.99 9.41 -5.83
CA SER A 53 -6.15 10.27 -5.59
C SER A 53 -6.06 11.49 -6.49
N SER A 54 -6.98 11.58 -7.47
CA SER A 54 -7.28 12.79 -8.26
C SER A 54 -7.91 13.89 -7.40
N TRP A 55 -7.40 14.06 -6.18
CA TRP A 55 -7.90 15.00 -5.20
C TRP A 55 -7.62 16.40 -5.70
N THR A 56 -8.63 17.03 -6.27
CA THR A 56 -8.66 18.48 -6.35
C THR A 56 -8.83 18.96 -4.91
N HIS A 57 -7.80 19.60 -4.35
CA HIS A 57 -7.87 20.21 -3.02
C HIS A 57 -9.02 21.22 -2.99
N SER A 58 -10.23 20.78 -2.64
CA SER A 58 -11.35 21.64 -2.34
C SER A 58 -11.17 22.14 -0.90
N THR A 59 -10.25 23.08 -0.74
CA THR A 59 -10.11 23.91 0.47
C THR A 59 -11.32 24.84 0.56
N SER A 60 -12.46 24.30 0.98
CA SER A 60 -13.55 25.12 1.51
C SER A 60 -14.20 24.41 2.68
N LEU A 61 -13.45 24.35 3.78
CA LEU A 61 -14.01 24.15 5.11
C LEU A 61 -13.76 25.44 5.89
N TYR A 62 -14.48 26.51 5.55
CA TYR A 62 -14.50 27.75 6.32
C TYR A 62 -15.85 27.90 6.99
N ALA A 63 -16.09 27.10 8.03
CA ALA A 63 -17.21 27.27 8.95
C ALA A 63 -16.64 27.57 10.35
N SER A 64 -17.17 28.58 11.03
CA SER A 64 -16.71 29.03 12.36
C SER A 64 -16.82 27.97 13.46
N THR A 65 -17.62 26.92 13.24
CA THR A 65 -17.80 25.76 14.15
C THR A 65 -16.82 24.62 13.91
N LEU A 66 -16.04 24.68 12.82
CA LEU A 66 -15.18 23.59 12.36
C LEU A 66 -14.15 23.10 13.40
N PRO A 67 -13.47 23.96 14.18
CA PRO A 67 -12.47 23.48 15.14
C PRO A 67 -13.10 22.61 16.25
N VAL A 68 -14.27 23.01 16.75
CA VAL A 68 -14.96 22.29 17.83
C VAL A 68 -15.53 20.96 17.32
N THR A 69 -16.14 20.96 16.13
CA THR A 69 -16.69 19.73 15.55
C THR A 69 -15.59 18.75 15.14
N LEU A 70 -14.46 19.23 14.64
CA LEU A 70 -13.29 18.37 14.34
C LEU A 70 -12.68 17.79 15.62
N ALA A 71 -12.61 18.54 16.71
CA ALA A 71 -12.13 18.01 17.99
C ALA A 71 -13.05 16.90 18.54
N GLN A 72 -14.37 17.07 18.41
CA GLN A 72 -15.33 16.04 18.80
C GLN A 72 -15.22 14.80 17.89
N PHE A 73 -15.02 14.99 16.59
CA PHE A 73 -14.78 13.89 15.67
C PHE A 73 -13.48 13.14 15.98
N ASP A 74 -12.40 13.86 16.30
CA ASP A 74 -11.13 13.26 16.72
C ASP A 74 -11.28 12.41 17.99
N ALA A 75 -12.09 12.86 18.95
CA ALA A 75 -12.44 12.09 20.13
C ALA A 75 -13.22 10.80 19.77
N LEU A 76 -14.12 10.84 18.79
CA LEU A 76 -14.81 9.66 18.29
C LEU A 76 -13.85 8.68 17.59
N LEU A 77 -12.86 9.18 16.84
CA LEU A 77 -11.87 8.32 16.18
C LEU A 77 -10.96 7.57 17.18
N SER A 78 -10.88 8.06 18.42
CA SER A 78 -10.22 7.36 19.53
C SER A 78 -11.04 6.16 20.06
N SER A 79 -12.31 6.02 19.64
CA SER A 79 -13.15 4.87 19.97
C SER A 79 -13.03 3.77 18.92
N LYS A 80 -12.54 2.61 19.34
CA LYS A 80 -12.42 1.42 18.48
C LYS A 80 -13.76 1.02 17.85
N GLN A 81 -14.84 1.08 18.62
CA GLN A 81 -16.18 0.73 18.14
C GLN A 81 -16.65 1.68 17.04
N PHE A 82 -16.34 2.98 17.18
CA PHE A 82 -16.70 3.97 16.17
C PHE A 82 -15.98 3.71 14.84
N ILE A 83 -14.68 3.40 14.89
CA ILE A 83 -13.92 3.02 13.69
C ILE A 83 -14.50 1.76 13.03
N PHE A 84 -14.85 0.75 13.83
CA PHE A 84 -15.52 -0.45 13.34
C PHE A 84 -16.83 -0.11 12.64
N SER A 85 -17.67 0.74 13.24
CA SER A 85 -18.94 1.18 12.64
C SER A 85 -18.74 1.90 11.31
N ILE A 86 -17.72 2.77 11.18
CA ILE A 86 -17.40 3.42 9.90
C ILE A 86 -17.08 2.38 8.83
N VAL A 87 -16.19 1.44 9.14
CA VAL A 87 -15.76 0.40 8.19
C VAL A 87 -16.91 -0.52 7.83
N GLU A 88 -17.70 -0.99 8.80
CA GLU A 88 -18.85 -1.86 8.55
C GLU A 88 -19.93 -1.17 7.70
N THR A 89 -20.17 0.12 7.95
CA THR A 89 -21.11 0.93 7.16
C THR A 89 -20.64 1.04 5.72
N ALA A 90 -19.36 1.37 5.52
CA ALA A 90 -18.75 1.47 4.19
C ALA A 90 -18.75 0.13 3.43
N GLU A 91 -18.52 -0.99 4.12
CA GLU A 91 -18.53 -2.31 3.50
C GLU A 91 -19.92 -2.83 3.16
N SER A 92 -20.93 -2.36 3.88
CA SER A 92 -22.32 -2.76 3.67
C SER A 92 -23.00 -1.93 2.58
N ASP A 93 -22.39 -0.82 2.16
CA ASP A 93 -22.90 0.03 1.09
C ASP A 93 -22.51 -0.51 -0.30
N PRO A 94 -23.47 -1.02 -1.10
CA PRO A 94 -23.19 -1.53 -2.44
C PRO A 94 -22.91 -0.43 -3.46
N THR A 95 -23.21 0.83 -3.14
CA THR A 95 -22.99 1.98 -4.04
C THR A 95 -21.57 2.52 -3.99
N MET A 96 -20.83 2.17 -2.93
CA MET A 96 -19.48 2.65 -2.69
C MET A 96 -18.49 2.03 -3.67
N THR A 97 -17.79 2.87 -4.42
CA THR A 97 -16.81 2.47 -5.43
C THR A 97 -15.49 1.99 -4.83
N LEU A 98 -14.70 1.23 -5.60
CA LEU A 98 -13.35 0.80 -5.18
C LEU A 98 -12.42 1.99 -4.87
N GLY A 99 -12.58 3.10 -5.61
CA GLY A 99 -11.85 4.35 -5.38
C GLY A 99 -12.22 5.00 -4.04
N GLU A 100 -13.52 5.10 -3.74
CA GLU A 100 -14.00 5.62 -2.45
C GLU A 100 -13.55 4.74 -1.28
N LYS A 101 -13.58 3.40 -1.44
CA LYS A 101 -13.06 2.47 -0.42
C LYS A 101 -11.57 2.65 -0.20
N SER A 102 -10.80 2.86 -1.26
CA SER A 102 -9.37 3.18 -1.18
C SER A 102 -9.14 4.49 -0.45
N MET A 103 -9.89 5.54 -0.79
CA MET A 103 -9.82 6.85 -0.15
C MET A 103 -10.14 6.78 1.34
N LEU A 104 -11.23 6.09 1.71
CA LEU A 104 -11.58 5.89 3.11
C LEU A 104 -10.46 5.15 3.87
N SER A 105 -9.88 4.11 3.27
CA SER A 105 -8.75 3.39 3.88
C SER A 105 -7.54 4.30 4.10
N SER A 106 -7.20 5.15 3.12
CA SER A 106 -6.10 6.11 3.23
C SER A 106 -6.35 7.13 4.33
N LEU A 107 -7.56 7.69 4.42
CA LEU A 107 -7.95 8.66 5.45
C LEU A 107 -7.89 8.04 6.85
N LEU A 108 -8.45 6.83 7.02
CA LEU A 108 -8.42 6.13 8.30
C LEU A 108 -6.98 5.83 8.73
N VAL A 109 -6.16 5.29 7.83
CA VAL A 109 -4.73 5.03 8.13
C VAL A 109 -4.01 6.34 8.48
N ALA A 110 -4.21 7.42 7.71
CA ALA A 110 -3.58 8.72 7.97
C ALA A 110 -3.88 9.25 9.39
N VAL A 111 -5.15 9.19 9.83
CA VAL A 111 -5.52 9.69 11.17
C VAL A 111 -5.04 8.75 12.27
N LEU A 112 -5.15 7.44 12.07
CA LEU A 112 -4.73 6.45 13.07
C LEU A 112 -3.21 6.41 13.27
N LEU A 113 -2.41 6.76 12.24
CA LEU A 113 -0.95 6.78 12.30
C LEU A 113 -0.38 7.70 13.39
N ARG A 114 -1.13 8.71 13.84
CA ARG A 114 -0.74 9.57 14.97
C ARG A 114 -0.48 8.76 16.25
N ASN A 115 -1.12 7.60 16.39
CA ASN A 115 -0.82 6.60 17.41
C ASN A 115 -0.69 5.22 16.75
N PHE A 116 0.53 4.88 16.32
CA PHE A 116 0.80 3.64 15.60
C PHE A 116 0.41 2.36 16.36
N GLN A 117 0.50 2.37 17.69
CA GLN A 117 0.04 1.25 18.51
C GLN A 117 -1.46 1.05 18.40
N TYR A 118 -2.23 2.14 18.48
CA TYR A 118 -3.69 2.10 18.28
C TYR A 118 -4.06 1.71 16.84
N CYS A 119 -3.37 2.27 15.84
CA CYS A 119 -3.52 1.88 14.44
C CYS A 119 -3.36 0.38 14.24
N THR A 120 -2.30 -0.20 14.81
CA THR A 120 -2.02 -1.64 14.73
C THR A 120 -3.11 -2.47 15.39
N ASP A 121 -3.59 -2.09 16.58
CA ASP A 121 -4.70 -2.79 17.24
C ASP A 121 -5.99 -2.75 16.39
N ILE A 122 -6.32 -1.59 15.82
CA ILE A 122 -7.50 -1.43 14.95
C ILE A 122 -7.37 -2.31 13.70
N VAL A 123 -6.27 -2.20 12.95
CA VAL A 123 -6.07 -2.93 11.69
C VAL A 123 -6.11 -4.44 11.93
N LEU A 124 -5.41 -4.94 12.97
CA LEU A 124 -5.41 -6.37 13.28
C LEU A 124 -6.77 -6.86 13.78
N SER A 125 -7.51 -6.03 14.50
CA SER A 125 -8.85 -6.40 14.97
C SER A 125 -9.87 -6.44 13.84
N LEU A 126 -9.83 -5.45 12.93
CA LEU A 126 -10.64 -5.45 11.71
C LEU A 126 -10.31 -6.65 10.83
N LEU A 127 -9.01 -6.96 10.65
CA LEU A 127 -8.54 -8.12 9.92
C LEU A 127 -9.10 -9.43 10.49
N ARG A 128 -9.03 -9.62 11.81
CA ARG A 128 -9.60 -10.80 12.49
C ARG A 128 -11.11 -10.91 12.25
N ALA A 129 -11.84 -9.81 12.41
CA ALA A 129 -13.28 -9.79 12.18
C ALA A 129 -13.63 -10.07 10.71
N HIS A 130 -12.85 -9.52 9.77
CA HIS A 130 -13.00 -9.73 8.34
C HIS A 130 -12.76 -11.18 7.95
N ILE A 131 -11.67 -11.79 8.43
CA ILE A 131 -11.40 -13.23 8.23
C ILE A 131 -12.55 -14.07 8.79
N ALA A 132 -12.98 -13.81 10.02
CA ALA A 132 -14.08 -14.54 10.63
C ALA A 132 -15.36 -14.44 9.79
N LYS A 133 -15.72 -13.24 9.32
CA LYS A 133 -16.89 -13.01 8.45
C LYS A 133 -16.77 -13.79 7.13
N SER A 134 -15.61 -13.76 6.48
CA SER A 134 -15.38 -14.46 5.22
C SER A 134 -15.43 -15.98 5.36
N VAL A 135 -14.91 -16.52 6.46
CA VAL A 135 -15.02 -17.96 6.80
C VAL A 135 -16.48 -18.36 7.01
N HIS A 136 -17.25 -17.58 7.77
CA HIS A 136 -18.68 -17.86 7.97
C HIS A 136 -19.49 -17.76 6.68
N ALA A 137 -19.09 -16.89 5.75
CA ALA A 137 -19.71 -16.74 4.44
C ALA A 137 -19.29 -17.83 3.42
N GLY A 138 -18.33 -18.70 3.77
CA GLY A 138 -17.81 -19.73 2.86
C GLY A 138 -16.89 -19.22 1.75
N ASN A 139 -16.41 -17.97 1.85
CA ASN A 139 -15.59 -17.29 0.83
C ASN A 139 -14.13 -17.09 1.28
N SER A 140 -13.62 -17.97 2.16
CA SER A 140 -12.27 -17.83 2.72
C SER A 140 -11.14 -18.12 1.72
N ASP A 141 -11.44 -18.89 0.68
CA ASP A 141 -10.52 -19.28 -0.40
C ASP A 141 -10.16 -18.13 -1.35
N ILE A 142 -11.01 -17.11 -1.44
CA ILE A 142 -10.82 -15.93 -2.29
C ILE A 142 -10.40 -14.66 -1.52
N LEU A 143 -10.26 -14.77 -0.20
CA LEU A 143 -9.84 -13.66 0.66
C LEU A 143 -8.48 -13.10 0.20
N PHE A 144 -8.34 -11.77 0.17
CA PHE A 144 -7.16 -11.03 -0.32
C PHE A 144 -6.86 -11.13 -1.82
N ARG A 145 -7.63 -11.89 -2.62
CA ARG A 145 -7.30 -12.11 -4.04
C ARG A 145 -7.49 -10.85 -4.91
N LYS A 146 -8.52 -10.04 -4.60
CA LYS A 146 -8.83 -8.80 -5.34
C LYS A 146 -8.55 -7.52 -4.54
N SER A 147 -8.48 -7.62 -3.20
CA SER A 147 -8.28 -6.46 -2.32
C SER A 147 -9.35 -5.38 -2.50
N ASP A 148 -10.62 -5.80 -2.53
CA ASP A 148 -11.78 -4.93 -2.78
C ASP A 148 -12.36 -4.33 -1.48
N SER A 149 -12.03 -4.93 -0.33
CA SER A 149 -12.48 -4.48 0.99
C SER A 149 -11.64 -3.30 1.51
N VAL A 150 -12.30 -2.37 2.21
CA VAL A 150 -11.67 -1.32 3.02
C VAL A 150 -10.67 -1.93 4.00
N VAL A 151 -11.00 -3.06 4.64
CA VAL A 151 -10.12 -3.75 5.59
C VAL A 151 -8.86 -4.26 4.88
N GLU A 152 -9.00 -4.93 3.75
CA GLU A 152 -7.86 -5.43 2.96
C GLU A 152 -6.93 -4.28 2.53
N LYS A 153 -7.51 -3.16 2.08
CA LYS A 153 -6.75 -1.96 1.71
C LYS A 153 -6.04 -1.31 2.90
N MET A 154 -6.68 -1.24 4.07
CA MET A 154 -6.05 -0.74 5.30
C MET A 154 -4.89 -1.64 5.72
N VAL A 155 -5.06 -2.97 5.67
CA VAL A 155 -4.01 -3.94 6.00
C VAL A 155 -2.83 -3.81 5.04
N ALA A 156 -3.08 -3.69 3.74
CA ALA A 156 -2.02 -3.48 2.75
C ALA A 156 -1.22 -2.21 3.06
N LYS A 157 -1.88 -1.07 3.29
CA LYS A 157 -1.22 0.20 3.64
C LYS A 157 -0.42 0.10 4.94
N TRP A 158 -1.01 -0.45 6.00
CA TRP A 158 -0.32 -0.67 7.27
C TRP A 158 0.91 -1.57 7.13
N LEU A 159 0.80 -2.66 6.36
CA LEU A 159 1.92 -3.55 6.10
C LEU A 159 3.04 -2.83 5.32
N THR A 160 2.71 -2.06 4.28
CA THR A 160 3.71 -1.29 3.53
C THR A 160 4.42 -0.29 4.44
N ILE A 161 3.71 0.35 5.37
CA ILE A 161 4.31 1.26 6.37
C ILE A 161 5.27 0.51 7.29
N CYS A 162 4.89 -0.67 7.79
CA CYS A 162 5.78 -1.51 8.61
C CYS A 162 7.06 -1.94 7.88
N LEU A 163 6.97 -2.08 6.56
CA LEU A 163 8.09 -2.52 5.72
C LEU A 163 8.99 -1.37 5.26
N TYR A 164 8.62 -0.11 5.49
CA TYR A 164 9.37 1.07 5.02
C TYR A 164 10.85 0.99 5.38
N ASP A 165 11.18 0.80 6.65
CA ASP A 165 12.57 0.77 7.12
C ASP A 165 13.38 -0.35 6.45
N SER A 166 12.77 -1.52 6.28
CA SER A 166 13.41 -2.66 5.62
C SER A 166 13.66 -2.40 4.13
N ILE A 167 12.71 -1.76 3.45
CA ILE A 167 12.85 -1.40 2.03
C ILE A 167 13.92 -0.31 1.87
N ALA A 168 13.88 0.71 2.73
CA ALA A 168 14.81 1.82 2.71
C ALA A 168 16.26 1.37 2.98
N GLN A 169 16.47 0.44 3.90
CA GLN A 169 17.81 -0.01 4.29
C GLN A 169 18.42 -1.06 3.35
N TYR A 170 17.63 -2.03 2.87
CA TYR A 170 18.20 -3.24 2.24
C TYR A 170 17.93 -3.37 0.74
N GLN A 171 16.91 -2.70 0.23
CA GLN A 171 16.34 -3.03 -1.07
C GLN A 171 16.46 -1.92 -2.11
N ALA A 172 16.76 -0.68 -1.70
CA ALA A 172 17.05 0.42 -2.61
C ALA A 172 18.14 0.02 -3.62
N ASN A 173 19.25 -0.55 -3.15
CA ASN A 173 20.38 -0.89 -4.03
C ASN A 173 20.10 -2.05 -5.00
N LYS A 174 19.20 -2.99 -4.67
CA LYS A 174 18.90 -4.18 -5.49
C LYS A 174 17.74 -3.96 -6.47
N TYR A 175 16.69 -3.23 -6.07
CA TYR A 175 15.60 -2.91 -6.99
C TYR A 175 16.05 -1.89 -8.05
N ASN A 176 16.92 -0.94 -7.69
CA ASN A 176 17.45 0.05 -8.63
C ASN A 176 18.25 -0.59 -9.78
N THR A 177 18.86 -1.76 -9.55
CA THR A 177 19.55 -2.52 -10.60
C THR A 177 18.59 -3.25 -11.54
N LEU A 178 17.31 -3.48 -11.16
CA LEU A 178 16.36 -4.26 -11.96
C LEU A 178 15.41 -3.39 -12.81
N PHE A 179 15.25 -2.11 -12.47
CA PHE A 179 14.32 -1.19 -13.15
C PHE A 179 15.02 -0.14 -14.03
N LYS A 180 16.33 -0.27 -14.25
CA LYS A 180 17.08 0.43 -15.32
C LYS A 180 17.14 -0.47 -16.55
#